data_AF-A0A6L8E848-F1
#
_entry.id   AF-A0A6L8E848-F1
#
_cell.length_a   1.000
_cell.length_b   1.000
_cell.length_c   1.000
_cell.angle_alpha   90.00
_cell.angle_beta   90.00
_cell.angle_gamma   90.00
#
_symmetry.space_group_name_H-M   'P 1'
#
loop_
_entity.id
_entity.type
_entity.pdbx_description
1 polymer ?
#
loop_
_entity_poly.entity_id
_entity_poly.type
_entity_poly.pdbx_seq_one_letter_code
_entity_poly.pdbx_strand_id
1 'polypeptide(L)'
;MKERSEIGVYGQELNKESLLRHCEKRTEHRNDACMLFWTLGGNQVGKSAINGWKNVLIPNIDEIGIWPFDGNLADLFSNHHCIVAETYPGEAYSHLGIPPKNKIPWSKRKIKGRRFCVPYIEAWLKNRSNIEDSDVLAILRNGFGDSSYGEDQFDSFCGLLSMLDVVDGRRPEGVPNDETITRWEGWILGQASAQI
;
A
#
# COMPACT_ATOMS: atom_id res chain seq x y z
N MET A 1 -32.35 3.37 6.44
CA MET A 1 -32.03 4.75 6.02
C MET A 1 -31.95 4.71 4.51
N LYS A 2 -32.82 5.42 3.79
CA LYS A 2 -32.89 5.36 2.32
C LYS A 2 -31.72 6.15 1.73
N GLU A 3 -30.82 5.49 1.00
CA GLU A 3 -29.83 6.15 0.15
C GLU A 3 -30.56 6.94 -0.94
N ARG A 4 -30.22 8.23 -1.06
CA ARG A 4 -30.61 9.06 -2.20
C ARG A 4 -29.52 8.89 -3.25
N SER A 5 -29.84 8.26 -4.37
CA SER A 5 -29.00 8.30 -5.57
C SER A 5 -29.11 9.69 -6.20
N GLU A 6 -27.98 10.35 -6.38
CA GLU A 6 -27.89 11.55 -7.22
C GLU A 6 -27.49 11.09 -8.63
N ILE A 7 -28.37 11.38 -9.59
CA ILE A 7 -28.28 10.92 -10.97
C ILE A 7 -27.29 11.83 -11.70
N GLY A 8 -26.11 11.32 -12.02
CA GLY A 8 -25.14 12.00 -12.88
C GLY A 8 -25.60 12.06 -14.34
N VAL A 9 -25.10 13.04 -15.09
CA VAL A 9 -25.52 13.46 -16.45
C VAL A 9 -25.40 12.37 -17.54
N TYR A 10 -24.97 11.15 -17.21
CA TYR A 10 -24.89 9.98 -18.11
C TYR A 10 -25.61 8.72 -17.63
N GLY A 11 -26.47 8.79 -16.61
CA GLY A 11 -27.39 7.69 -16.28
C GLY A 11 -26.75 6.43 -15.67
N GLN A 12 -25.49 6.48 -15.23
CA GLN A 12 -24.95 5.47 -14.32
C GLN A 12 -25.05 5.98 -12.88
N GLU A 13 -25.70 5.21 -12.02
CA GLU A 13 -25.63 5.43 -10.57
C GLU A 13 -24.18 5.18 -10.11
N LEU A 14 -23.46 6.24 -9.74
CA LEU A 14 -22.15 6.12 -9.11
C LEU A 14 -22.35 5.58 -7.70
N ASN A 15 -22.00 4.32 -7.49
CA ASN A 15 -21.97 3.71 -6.16
C ASN A 15 -20.53 3.72 -5.60
N LYS A 16 -20.37 3.37 -4.33
CA LYS A 16 -19.06 3.37 -3.67
C LYS A 16 -18.02 2.49 -4.36
N GLU A 17 -18.44 1.35 -4.93
CA GLU A 17 -17.53 0.44 -5.65
C GLU A 17 -17.04 1.05 -6.97
N SER A 18 -17.87 1.88 -7.61
CA SER A 18 -17.49 2.63 -8.82
C SER A 18 -16.39 3.67 -8.59
N LEU A 19 -16.08 4.00 -7.33
CA LEU A 19 -15.03 4.96 -6.95
C LEU A 19 -13.70 4.31 -6.59
N LEU A 20 -13.64 2.97 -6.51
CA LEU A 20 -12.41 2.23 -6.24
C LEU A 20 -11.66 1.97 -7.55
N ARG A 21 -10.36 2.29 -7.56
CA ARG A 21 -9.45 1.80 -8.61
C ARG A 21 -9.40 0.28 -8.59
N HIS A 22 -8.95 -0.32 -9.69
CA HIS A 22 -8.80 -1.78 -9.76
C HIS A 22 -7.91 -2.33 -8.64
N CYS A 23 -6.80 -1.67 -8.34
CA CYS A 23 -5.93 -2.07 -7.24
C CYS A 23 -6.57 -1.92 -5.86
N GLU A 24 -7.57 -1.06 -5.67
CA GLU A 24 -8.15 -0.79 -4.36
C GLU A 24 -9.18 -1.84 -3.94
N LYS A 25 -9.78 -2.56 -4.90
CA LYS A 25 -10.79 -3.59 -4.63
C LYS A 25 -10.24 -4.72 -3.74
N ARG A 26 -11.13 -5.32 -2.95
CA ARG A 26 -10.87 -6.48 -2.08
C ARG A 26 -10.21 -7.62 -2.86
N THR A 27 -9.22 -8.23 -2.22
CA THR A 27 -8.55 -9.44 -2.68
C THR A 27 -8.84 -10.60 -1.71
N GLU A 28 -8.32 -11.80 -1.99
CA GLU A 28 -8.41 -12.92 -1.04
C GLU A 28 -7.73 -12.57 0.32
N HIS A 29 -6.72 -11.72 0.28
CA HIS A 29 -5.84 -11.48 1.41
C HIS A 29 -6.13 -10.17 2.17
N ARG A 30 -7.00 -9.30 1.64
CA ARG A 30 -7.39 -8.06 2.31
C ARG A 30 -8.71 -7.48 1.82
N ASN A 31 -9.33 -6.65 2.66
CA ASN A 31 -10.49 -5.85 2.29
C ASN A 31 -10.11 -4.73 1.31
N ASP A 32 -11.13 -4.00 0.82
CA ASP A 32 -10.94 -2.80 0.02
C ASP A 32 -9.97 -1.82 0.70
N ALA A 33 -9.11 -1.20 -0.10
CA ALA A 33 -8.29 -0.07 0.30
C ALA A 33 -9.16 1.20 0.40
N CYS A 34 -8.60 2.27 0.97
CA CYS A 34 -9.28 3.56 0.98
C CYS A 34 -9.26 4.16 -0.43
N MET A 35 -10.42 4.66 -0.88
CA MET A 35 -10.55 5.36 -2.17
C MET A 35 -9.61 6.57 -2.21
N LEU A 36 -8.85 6.69 -3.30
CA LEU A 36 -7.99 7.85 -3.54
C LEU A 36 -8.81 9.11 -3.92
N PHE A 37 -9.92 8.93 -4.62
CA PHE A 37 -10.78 10.02 -5.09
C PHE A 37 -11.68 10.56 -3.97
N TRP A 38 -11.56 11.87 -3.72
CA TRP A 38 -12.27 12.58 -2.66
C TRP A 38 -13.72 12.89 -3.06
N THR A 39 -14.69 12.15 -2.50
CA THR A 39 -16.12 12.49 -2.64
C THR A 39 -16.90 12.53 -1.31
N LEU A 40 -16.43 11.89 -0.22
CA LEU A 40 -17.19 11.72 1.04
C LEU A 40 -16.39 11.87 2.37
N GLY A 41 -16.28 13.09 2.93
CA GLY A 41 -15.93 13.33 4.34
C GLY A 41 -14.51 12.95 4.85
N GLY A 42 -14.21 13.21 6.13
CA GLY A 42 -12.85 13.24 6.70
C GLY A 42 -12.06 11.94 6.89
N ASN A 43 -12.49 10.80 6.33
CA ASN A 43 -11.81 9.49 6.44
C ASN A 43 -10.99 9.17 5.17
N GLN A 44 -10.25 10.15 4.65
CA GLN A 44 -9.76 10.08 3.27
C GLN A 44 -8.26 10.30 3.13
N VAL A 45 -7.62 9.26 2.59
CA VAL A 45 -6.25 9.32 2.06
C VAL A 45 -6.12 10.34 0.93
N GLY A 46 -7.20 10.68 0.22
CA GLY A 46 -7.19 11.62 -0.91
C GLY A 46 -6.62 13.01 -0.57
N LYS A 47 -6.88 13.56 0.62
CA LYS A 47 -6.26 14.84 1.03
C LYS A 47 -4.75 14.70 1.22
N SER A 48 -4.30 13.64 1.88
CA SER A 48 -2.88 13.35 2.08
C SER A 48 -2.19 13.03 0.76
N ALA A 49 -2.86 12.33 -0.15
CA ALA A 49 -2.37 12.05 -1.50
C ALA A 49 -2.19 13.35 -2.30
N ILE A 50 -3.22 14.21 -2.35
CA ILE A 50 -3.12 15.54 -2.99
C ILE A 50 -1.97 16.36 -2.39
N ASN A 51 -1.81 16.32 -1.07
CA ASN A 51 -0.71 17.02 -0.41
C ASN A 51 0.65 16.43 -0.79
N GLY A 52 0.79 15.11 -0.84
CA GLY A 52 1.99 14.42 -1.31
C GLY A 52 2.30 14.76 -2.76
N TRP A 53 1.31 14.75 -3.65
CA TRP A 53 1.48 15.13 -5.04
C TRP A 53 1.94 16.57 -5.19
N LYS A 54 1.24 17.52 -4.56
CA LYS A 54 1.55 18.95 -4.70
C LYS A 54 2.89 19.35 -4.11
N ASN A 55 3.30 18.74 -3.01
CA ASN A 55 4.48 19.18 -2.26
C ASN A 55 5.68 18.25 -2.38
N VAL A 56 5.50 17.03 -2.90
CA VAL A 56 6.60 16.05 -3.06
C VAL A 56 6.75 15.63 -4.52
N LEU A 57 5.69 15.18 -5.20
CA LEU A 57 5.85 14.64 -6.56
C LEU A 57 5.99 15.73 -7.63
N ILE A 58 5.00 16.63 -7.73
CA ILE A 58 4.95 17.68 -8.75
C ILE A 58 6.22 18.56 -8.74
N PRO A 59 6.76 18.99 -7.59
CA PRO A 59 7.98 19.81 -7.58
C PRO A 59 9.22 19.10 -8.13
N ASN A 60 9.22 17.76 -8.16
CA ASN A 60 10.37 16.93 -8.55
C ASN A 60 10.04 16.04 -9.76
N ILE A 61 8.96 16.33 -10.50
CA ILE A 61 8.38 15.42 -11.51
C ILE A 61 9.36 15.07 -12.64
N ASP A 62 10.29 15.97 -12.95
CA ASP A 62 11.31 15.77 -13.99
C ASP A 62 12.56 15.02 -13.46
N GLU A 63 12.68 14.83 -12.14
CA GLU A 63 13.85 14.22 -11.49
C GLU A 63 13.58 12.82 -10.92
N ILE A 64 12.31 12.42 -10.82
CA ILE A 64 11.88 11.13 -10.27
C ILE A 64 11.23 10.27 -11.35
N GLY A 65 11.34 8.96 -11.22
CA GLY A 65 10.52 8.01 -11.96
C GLY A 65 9.28 7.64 -11.14
N ILE A 66 8.08 7.73 -11.71
CA ILE A 66 6.84 7.37 -11.04
C ILE A 66 6.34 6.04 -11.60
N TRP A 67 6.44 5.00 -10.78
CA TRP A 67 5.90 3.69 -11.12
C TRP A 67 4.38 3.64 -10.86
N PRO A 68 3.57 3.01 -11.74
CA PRO A 68 3.92 2.34 -12.99
C PRO A 68 3.77 3.23 -14.25
N PHE A 69 3.67 4.55 -14.10
CA PHE A 69 3.35 5.47 -15.19
C PHE A 69 4.51 5.65 -16.17
N ASP A 70 5.73 5.73 -15.64
CA ASP A 70 6.94 5.97 -16.41
C ASP A 70 7.61 4.67 -16.90
N GLY A 71 7.00 3.51 -16.64
CA GLY A 71 7.47 2.19 -17.07
C GLY A 71 7.52 1.16 -15.95
N ASN A 72 8.07 -0.02 -16.29
CA ASN A 72 8.34 -1.08 -15.31
C ASN A 72 9.56 -0.73 -14.44
N LEU A 73 9.72 -1.40 -13.30
CA LEU A 73 10.82 -1.12 -12.38
C LEU A 73 12.21 -1.29 -13.01
N ALA A 74 12.41 -2.26 -13.93
CA ALA A 74 13.71 -2.47 -14.55
C ALA A 74 14.14 -1.27 -15.43
N ASP A 75 13.19 -0.73 -16.19
CA ASP A 75 13.39 0.49 -16.97
C ASP A 75 13.65 1.68 -16.05
N LEU A 76 12.88 1.80 -14.96
CA LEU A 76 13.02 2.91 -14.02
C LEU A 76 14.36 2.89 -13.28
N PHE A 77 14.84 1.73 -12.82
CA PHE A 77 16.15 1.59 -12.17
C PHE A 77 17.31 1.98 -13.08
N SER A 78 17.13 1.82 -14.40
CA SER A 78 18.16 2.16 -15.38
C SER A 78 18.22 3.67 -15.69
N ASN A 79 17.11 4.38 -15.50
CA ASN A 79 16.94 5.75 -15.99
C ASN A 79 16.73 6.80 -14.90
N HIS A 80 16.40 6.40 -13.68
CA HIS A 80 16.08 7.33 -12.58
C HIS A 80 16.89 7.00 -11.32
N HIS A 81 17.36 8.06 -10.64
CA HIS A 81 18.03 7.93 -9.34
C HIS A 81 17.06 7.78 -8.17
N CYS A 82 15.83 8.25 -8.33
CA CYS A 82 14.77 8.14 -7.35
C CYS A 82 13.50 7.64 -8.03
N ILE A 83 12.89 6.61 -7.45
CA ILE A 83 11.66 6.01 -7.95
C ILE A 83 10.60 6.10 -6.86
N VAL A 84 9.41 6.54 -7.23
CA VAL A 84 8.25 6.59 -6.35
C VAL A 84 7.24 5.55 -6.79
N ALA A 85 6.80 4.73 -5.84
CA ALA A 85 5.76 3.72 -6.06
C ALA A 85 4.73 3.77 -4.92
N GLU A 86 3.47 3.46 -5.23
CA GLU A 86 2.41 3.36 -4.22
C GLU A 86 2.56 2.07 -3.40
N THR A 87 2.45 2.19 -2.08
CA THR A 87 2.39 1.04 -1.17
C THR A 87 1.14 1.11 -0.30
N TYR A 88 0.60 -0.06 0.07
CA TYR A 88 -0.57 -0.14 0.93
C TYR A 88 -0.31 -1.09 2.10
N PRO A 89 -0.44 -0.65 3.37
CA PRO A 89 -0.16 -1.52 4.52
C PRO A 89 -0.98 -2.81 4.53
N GLY A 90 -2.23 -2.77 4.07
CA GLY A 90 -3.06 -3.97 3.98
C GLY A 90 -2.47 -5.03 3.05
N GLU A 91 -1.84 -4.61 1.95
CA GLU A 91 -1.14 -5.51 1.03
C GLU A 91 0.20 -5.97 1.63
N ALA A 92 0.95 -5.04 2.23
CA ALA A 92 2.21 -5.34 2.89
C ALA A 92 2.08 -6.41 3.99
N TYR A 93 1.02 -6.36 4.80
CA TYR A 93 0.79 -7.40 5.81
C TYR A 93 0.61 -8.79 5.19
N SER A 94 -0.11 -8.87 4.07
CA SER A 94 -0.31 -10.13 3.32
C SER A 94 1.03 -10.68 2.82
N HIS A 95 1.89 -9.82 2.26
CA HIS A 95 3.22 -10.21 1.79
C HIS A 95 4.11 -10.75 2.91
N LEU A 96 3.97 -10.22 4.12
CA LEU A 96 4.68 -10.67 5.32
C LEU A 96 4.04 -11.91 5.97
N GLY A 97 2.97 -12.46 5.40
CA GLY A 97 2.26 -13.62 5.93
C GLY A 97 1.41 -13.33 7.18
N ILE A 98 1.19 -12.05 7.51
CA ILE A 98 0.34 -11.67 8.64
C ILE A 98 -1.12 -11.98 8.26
N PRO A 99 -1.86 -12.72 9.09
CA PRO A 99 -3.21 -13.13 8.76
C PRO A 99 -4.16 -11.92 8.65
N PRO A 100 -5.11 -11.94 7.70
CA PRO A 100 -6.05 -10.85 7.56
C PRO A 100 -6.98 -10.77 8.77
N LYS A 101 -7.37 -9.54 9.13
CA LYS A 101 -8.12 -9.24 10.36
C LYS A 101 -9.49 -9.93 10.45
N ASN A 102 -10.06 -10.33 9.31
CA ASN A 102 -11.31 -11.08 9.24
C ASN A 102 -11.13 -12.57 9.56
N LYS A 103 -9.92 -13.14 9.40
CA LYS A 103 -9.59 -14.52 9.77
C LYS A 103 -9.09 -14.59 11.22
N ILE A 104 -8.20 -13.68 11.61
CA ILE A 104 -7.65 -13.61 12.97
C ILE A 104 -7.77 -12.17 13.48
N PRO A 105 -8.58 -11.91 14.53
CA PRO A 105 -8.77 -10.55 15.04
C PRO A 105 -7.49 -9.98 15.67
N TRP A 106 -6.92 -8.95 15.05
CA TRP A 106 -5.87 -8.10 15.62
C TRP A 106 -6.05 -6.65 15.16
N SER A 107 -5.44 -5.71 15.88
CA SER A 107 -5.53 -4.29 15.55
C SER A 107 -4.19 -3.59 15.67
N LYS A 108 -3.71 -3.05 14.55
CA LYS A 108 -2.53 -2.17 14.49
C LYS A 108 -2.60 -0.96 15.41
N ARG A 109 -3.81 -0.51 15.76
CA ARG A 109 -4.06 0.58 16.72
C ARG A 109 -3.68 0.23 18.16
N LYS A 110 -3.59 -1.06 18.47
CA LYS A 110 -3.27 -1.56 19.80
C LYS A 110 -1.87 -2.15 19.79
N ILE A 111 -1.06 -1.80 20.79
CA ILE A 111 0.29 -2.36 20.98
C ILE A 111 0.28 -3.90 20.98
N LYS A 112 -0.72 -4.52 21.63
CA LYS A 112 -0.91 -5.98 21.62
C LYS A 112 -1.11 -6.55 20.21
N GLY A 113 -1.81 -5.82 19.35
CA GLY A 113 -2.02 -6.24 17.96
C GLY A 113 -0.76 -6.09 17.11
N ARG A 114 0.04 -5.05 17.31
CA ARG A 114 1.36 -4.92 16.64
C ARG A 114 2.33 -6.01 17.11
N ARG A 115 2.37 -6.30 18.42
CA ARG A 115 3.18 -7.40 18.98
C ARG A 115 2.75 -8.78 18.48
N PHE A 116 1.47 -8.98 18.21
CA PHE A 116 0.97 -10.21 17.60
C PHE A 116 1.57 -10.46 16.20
N CYS A 117 1.89 -9.40 15.45
CA CYS A 117 2.48 -9.52 14.11
C CYS A 117 3.98 -9.84 14.12
N VAL A 118 4.67 -9.66 15.26
CA VAL A 118 6.14 -9.77 15.37
C VAL A 118 6.68 -11.12 14.88
N PRO A 119 6.11 -12.28 15.24
CA PRO A 119 6.66 -13.57 14.79
C PRO A 119 6.68 -13.73 13.27
N TYR A 120 5.72 -13.13 12.55
CA TYR A 120 5.68 -13.15 11.09
C TYR A 120 6.81 -12.31 10.49
N ILE A 121 7.06 -11.14 11.08
CA ILE A 121 8.12 -10.23 10.66
C ILE A 121 9.50 -10.82 10.98
N GLU A 122 9.69 -11.43 12.15
CA GLU A 122 10.93 -12.13 12.50
C GLU A 122 11.20 -13.32 11.57
N ALA A 123 10.15 -14.08 11.18
CA ALA A 123 10.29 -15.13 10.19
C ALA A 123 10.69 -14.57 8.81
N TRP A 124 10.16 -13.40 8.42
CA TRP A 124 10.59 -12.71 7.21
C TRP A 124 12.07 -12.28 7.29
N LEU A 125 12.50 -11.65 8.39
CA LEU A 125 13.88 -11.20 8.59
C LEU A 125 14.87 -12.38 8.56
N LYS A 126 14.54 -13.48 9.25
CA LYS A 126 15.37 -14.69 9.29
C LYS A 126 15.67 -15.27 7.89
N ASN A 127 14.77 -15.08 6.92
CA ASN A 127 14.96 -15.56 5.55
C ASN A 127 15.83 -14.61 4.70
N ARG A 128 16.37 -13.52 5.27
CA ARG A 128 17.15 -12.48 4.59
C ARG A 128 18.43 -12.17 5.36
N SER A 129 19.43 -13.03 5.21
CA SER A 129 20.72 -12.94 5.93
C SER A 129 21.55 -11.70 5.57
N ASN A 130 21.19 -10.97 4.52
CA ASN A 130 21.83 -9.72 4.11
C ASN A 130 21.31 -8.48 4.84
N ILE A 131 20.25 -8.61 5.65
CA ILE A 131 19.68 -7.52 6.42
C ILE A 131 20.19 -7.60 7.86
N GLU A 132 20.81 -6.51 8.31
CA GLU A 132 21.14 -6.31 9.72
C GLU A 132 19.90 -5.73 10.42
N ASP A 133 19.39 -6.43 11.44
CA ASP A 133 18.10 -6.13 12.06
C ASP A 133 18.18 -5.84 13.57
N SER A 134 19.38 -5.85 14.16
CA SER A 134 19.53 -5.75 15.62
C SER A 134 18.95 -4.45 16.19
N ASP A 135 19.13 -3.34 15.46
CA ASP A 135 18.61 -2.03 15.84
C ASP A 135 17.07 -1.94 15.83
N VAL A 136 16.41 -2.74 14.98
CA VAL A 136 14.94 -2.69 14.81
C VAL A 136 14.20 -3.76 15.62
N LEU A 137 14.86 -4.85 16.00
CA LEU A 137 14.23 -5.96 16.73
C LEU A 137 13.62 -5.53 18.07
N ALA A 138 14.31 -4.68 18.84
CA ALA A 138 13.80 -4.18 20.11
C ALA A 138 12.54 -3.32 19.92
N ILE A 139 12.54 -2.45 18.91
CA ILE A 139 11.40 -1.58 18.55
C ILE A 139 10.21 -2.44 18.10
N LEU A 140 10.48 -3.42 17.24
CA LEU A 140 9.49 -4.37 16.73
C LEU A 140 8.84 -5.17 17.86
N ARG A 141 9.64 -5.77 18.75
CA ARG A 141 9.15 -6.56 19.91
C ARG A 141 8.41 -5.71 20.93
N ASN A 142 8.78 -4.44 21.08
CA ASN A 142 8.02 -3.51 21.88
C ASN A 142 6.69 -3.13 21.19
N GLY A 143 6.52 -3.42 19.90
CA GLY A 143 5.34 -3.06 19.13
C GLY A 143 5.29 -1.57 18.83
N PHE A 144 6.43 -0.94 18.55
CA PHE A 144 6.55 0.50 18.22
C PHE A 144 6.06 1.44 19.33
N GLY A 145 6.12 0.98 20.59
CA GLY A 145 5.69 1.76 21.76
C GLY A 145 4.17 2.00 21.82
N ASP A 146 3.74 2.89 22.70
CA ASP A 146 2.33 3.25 22.95
C ASP A 146 1.95 4.64 22.45
N SER A 147 2.89 5.34 21.81
CA SER A 147 2.65 6.67 21.24
C SER A 147 1.55 6.65 20.17
N SER A 148 0.96 7.82 19.92
CA SER A 148 -0.02 8.01 18.84
C SER A 148 0.54 7.70 17.46
N TYR A 149 1.87 7.71 17.29
CA TYR A 149 2.55 7.43 16.02
C TYR A 149 2.93 5.96 15.84
N GLY A 150 2.81 5.12 16.87
CA GLY A 150 3.28 3.74 16.83
C GLY A 150 2.55 2.86 15.80
N GLU A 151 1.31 3.23 15.44
CA GLU A 151 0.58 2.60 14.31
C GLU A 151 1.23 2.96 12.97
N ASP A 152 1.48 4.24 12.71
CA ASP A 152 2.01 4.72 11.43
C ASP A 152 3.44 4.20 11.21
N GLN A 153 4.27 4.20 12.26
CA GLN A 153 5.63 3.64 12.20
C GLN A 153 5.62 2.14 11.87
N PHE A 154 4.68 1.38 12.46
CA PHE A 154 4.52 -0.04 12.17
C PHE A 154 4.08 -0.27 10.72
N ASP A 155 3.17 0.55 10.20
CA ASP A 155 2.69 0.48 8.82
C ASP A 155 3.80 0.80 7.82
N SER A 156 4.54 1.88 8.05
CA SER A 156 5.69 2.26 7.23
C SER A 156 6.75 1.16 7.23
N PHE A 157 7.04 0.56 8.39
CA PHE A 157 7.99 -0.55 8.48
C PHE A 157 7.52 -1.76 7.68
N CYS A 158 6.26 -2.19 7.84
CA CYS A 158 5.70 -3.29 7.05
C CYS A 158 5.75 -2.99 5.54
N GLY A 159 5.43 -1.75 5.14
CA GLY A 159 5.50 -1.28 3.76
C GLY A 159 6.91 -1.37 3.19
N LEU A 160 7.93 -0.95 3.94
CA LEU A 160 9.34 -1.07 3.56
C LEU A 160 9.73 -2.53 3.34
N LEU A 161 9.44 -3.44 4.27
CA LEU A 161 9.79 -4.85 4.13
C LEU A 161 9.10 -5.47 2.90
N SER A 162 7.84 -5.14 2.68
CA SER A 162 7.10 -5.55 1.48
C SER A 162 7.75 -5.03 0.19
N MET A 163 8.21 -3.78 0.17
CA MET A 163 8.89 -3.17 -0.98
C MET A 163 10.24 -3.86 -1.27
N LEU A 164 11.01 -4.20 -0.23
CA LEU A 164 12.29 -4.90 -0.39
C LEU A 164 12.13 -6.23 -1.13
N ASP A 165 11.05 -6.97 -0.90
CA ASP A 165 10.80 -8.21 -1.65
C ASP A 165 10.60 -7.98 -3.14
N VAL A 166 10.05 -6.83 -3.53
CA VAL A 166 9.87 -6.46 -4.93
C VAL A 166 11.21 -6.03 -5.54
N VAL A 167 11.94 -5.15 -4.84
CA VAL A 167 13.24 -4.65 -5.29
C VAL A 167 14.28 -5.77 -5.41
N ASP A 168 14.29 -6.71 -4.46
CA ASP A 168 15.18 -7.89 -4.47
C ASP A 168 14.73 -8.98 -5.47
N GLY A 169 13.65 -8.76 -6.22
CA GLY A 169 13.12 -9.72 -7.21
C GLY A 169 12.50 -10.98 -6.61
N ARG A 170 12.21 -11.00 -5.31
CA ARG A 170 11.52 -12.12 -4.61
C ARG A 170 10.01 -12.10 -4.85
N ARG A 171 9.49 -10.95 -5.26
CA ARG A 171 8.08 -10.70 -5.60
C ARG A 171 8.04 -9.87 -6.89
N PRO A 172 7.15 -10.18 -7.85
CA PRO A 172 6.97 -9.31 -9.02
C PRO A 172 6.35 -7.97 -8.61
N GLU A 173 6.62 -6.90 -9.36
CA GLU A 173 6.00 -5.59 -9.14
C GLU A 173 4.47 -5.60 -9.33
N GLY A 174 3.95 -6.54 -10.12
CA GLY A 174 2.55 -6.95 -10.10
C GLY A 174 1.59 -6.12 -10.96
N VAL A 175 2.08 -5.11 -11.69
CA VAL A 175 1.25 -4.29 -12.56
C VAL A 175 0.59 -5.15 -13.67
N PRO A 176 -0.74 -5.12 -13.83
CA PRO A 176 -1.41 -5.80 -14.94
C PRO A 176 -1.06 -5.13 -16.29
N ASN A 177 -1.12 -5.91 -17.37
CA ASN A 177 -0.99 -5.37 -18.73
C ASN A 177 -2.28 -4.68 -19.20
N ASP A 178 -2.55 -3.49 -18.64
CA ASP A 178 -3.71 -2.65 -18.95
C ASP A 178 -3.27 -1.18 -19.05
N GLU A 179 -3.45 -0.58 -20.23
CA GLU A 179 -3.08 0.82 -20.49
C GLU A 179 -3.83 1.80 -19.58
N THR A 180 -5.03 1.45 -19.10
CA THR A 180 -5.78 2.28 -18.16
C THR A 180 -5.03 2.43 -16.85
N ILE A 181 -4.33 1.37 -16.43
CA ILE A 181 -3.55 1.35 -15.19
C ILE A 181 -2.30 2.22 -15.35
N THR A 182 -1.53 2.03 -16.42
CA THR A 182 -0.29 2.78 -16.65
C THR A 182 -0.54 4.22 -17.06
N ARG A 183 -1.75 4.57 -17.53
CA ARG A 183 -2.08 5.94 -17.92
C ARG A 183 -2.82 6.73 -16.84
N TRP A 184 -3.68 6.10 -16.05
CA TRP A 184 -4.63 6.82 -15.18
C TRP A 184 -4.70 6.29 -13.75
N GLU A 185 -4.79 4.98 -13.54
CA GLU A 185 -5.08 4.45 -12.21
C GLU A 185 -3.83 4.31 -11.33
N GLY A 186 -2.72 3.82 -11.88
CA GLY A 186 -1.61 3.31 -11.10
C GLY A 186 -1.92 1.98 -10.40
N TRP A 187 -0.94 1.44 -9.67
CA TRP A 187 -1.04 0.15 -9.00
C TRP A 187 -0.39 0.17 -7.62
N ILE A 188 -0.75 -0.79 -6.76
CA ILE A 188 -0.07 -0.99 -5.47
C ILE A 188 1.12 -1.93 -5.70
N LEU A 189 2.31 -1.51 -5.30
CA LEU A 189 3.54 -2.26 -5.57
C LEU A 189 3.52 -3.66 -4.96
N GLY A 190 3.79 -4.67 -5.78
CA GLY A 190 3.85 -6.07 -5.38
C GLY A 190 2.49 -6.76 -5.28
N GLN A 191 1.40 -6.02 -5.45
CA GLN A 191 0.05 -6.59 -5.47
C GLN A 191 -0.11 -7.46 -6.71
N ALA A 192 -0.49 -8.72 -6.51
CA ALA A 192 -0.82 -9.60 -7.62
C ALA A 192 -2.03 -9.05 -8.37
N SER A 193 -1.92 -8.96 -9.69
CA SER A 193 -3.10 -8.83 -10.55
C SER A 193 -4.03 -10.01 -10.26
N ALA A 194 -5.30 -9.76 -9.98
CA ALA A 194 -6.28 -10.84 -10.06
C ALA A 194 -6.18 -11.40 -11.49
N GLN A 195 -5.94 -12.71 -11.64
CA GLN A 195 -6.13 -13.34 -12.94
C GLN A 195 -7.60 -13.10 -13.32
N ILE A 196 -7.82 -12.29 -14.34
CA ILE A 196 -9.14 -12.08 -14.94
C ILE A 196 -9.52 -13.36 -15.69
#